data_AF-A0A1C6H868-F1
#
_entry.id   AF-A0A1C6H868-F1
#
_cell.length_a   1.000
_cell.length_b   1.000
_cell.length_c   1.000
_cell.angle_alpha   90.00
_cell.angle_beta   90.00
_cell.angle_gamma   90.00
#
_symmetry.space_group_name_H-M   'P 1'
#
loop_
_entity.id
_entity.type
_entity.pdbx_description
1 polymer ?
#
loop_
_entity_poly.entity_id
_entity_poly.type
_entity_poly.pdbx_seq_one_letter_code
_entity_poly.pdbx_strand_id
1 'polypeptide(L)'
;MFENIPHDLLERFNKYHEKAKILDFKIKEDDCFKTETIYYEYFNVLGALKKTTFLNNGHIYINDNSLLAGDIQVFLEKAYGLGNSL
;
A
#
# COMPACT_ATOMS: atom_id res chain seq x y z
N MET A 1 -8.83 -15.47 -2.89
CA MET A 1 -7.70 -14.88 -3.63
C MET A 1 -8.05 -13.43 -3.91
N PHE A 2 -7.07 -12.52 -4.02
CA PHE A 2 -7.33 -11.14 -4.44
C PHE A 2 -7.59 -11.09 -5.94
N GLU A 3 -8.76 -11.57 -6.36
CA GLU A 3 -9.13 -11.86 -7.76
C GLU A 3 -9.26 -10.61 -8.65
N ASN A 4 -9.12 -9.41 -8.07
CA ASN A 4 -9.32 -8.14 -8.76
C ASN A 4 -8.06 -7.24 -8.81
N ILE A 5 -6.87 -7.75 -8.46
CA ILE A 5 -5.65 -6.96 -8.60
C ILE A 5 -5.27 -6.87 -10.09
N PRO A 6 -5.06 -5.66 -10.65
CA PRO A 6 -4.59 -5.50 -12.02
C PRO A 6 -3.29 -6.29 -12.27
N HIS A 7 -3.23 -7.01 -13.40
CA HIS A 7 -2.11 -7.90 -13.70
C HIS A 7 -0.75 -7.17 -13.67
N ASP A 8 -0.68 -5.97 -14.23
CA ASP A 8 0.55 -5.17 -14.27
C ASP A 8 1.02 -4.75 -12.87
N LEU A 9 0.08 -4.45 -11.98
CA LEU A 9 0.36 -4.12 -10.59
C LEU A 9 0.82 -5.34 -9.79
N LEU A 10 0.18 -6.49 -10.00
CA LEU A 10 0.54 -7.76 -9.37
C LEU A 10 1.90 -8.27 -9.84
N GLU A 11 2.18 -8.19 -11.14
CA GLU A 11 3.48 -8.56 -11.72
C GLU A 11 4.59 -7.70 -11.11
N ARG A 12 4.37 -6.38 -11.00
CA ARG A 12 5.32 -5.48 -10.37
C ARG A 12 5.51 -5.78 -8.89
N PHE A 13 4.44 -6.07 -8.17
CA PHE A 13 4.51 -6.49 -6.77
C PHE A 13 5.37 -7.75 -6.62
N ASN A 14 5.08 -8.80 -7.38
CA ASN A 14 5.80 -10.07 -7.32
C ASN A 14 7.29 -9.90 -7.69
N LYS A 15 7.62 -8.98 -8.60
CA LYS A 15 9.00 -8.70 -9.00
C LYS A 15 9.85 -8.08 -7.88
N TYR A 16 9.29 -7.16 -7.10
CA TYR A 16 10.04 -6.40 -6.09
C TYR A 16 9.82 -6.89 -4.65
N HIS A 17 8.71 -7.59 -4.41
CA HIS A 17 8.24 -8.03 -3.10
C HIS A 17 7.88 -9.51 -3.09
N GLU A 18 8.65 -10.35 -3.80
CA GLU A 18 8.39 -11.79 -4.01
C GLU A 18 8.05 -12.55 -2.72
N LYS A 19 8.71 -12.20 -1.61
CA LYS A 19 8.53 -12.84 -0.30
C LYS A 19 7.54 -12.12 0.61
N ALA A 20 6.99 -11.00 0.17
CA ALA A 20 6.01 -10.25 0.94
C ALA A 20 4.63 -10.90 0.84
N LYS A 21 3.85 -10.76 1.91
CA LYS A 21 2.46 -11.20 1.95
C LYS A 21 1.55 -10.01 1.68
N ILE A 22 0.66 -10.15 0.71
CA ILE A 22 -0.41 -9.18 0.48
C ILE A 22 -1.38 -9.28 1.64
N LEU A 23 -1.60 -8.15 2.31
CA LEU A 23 -2.54 -7.99 3.40
C LEU A 23 -3.92 -7.61 2.91
N ASP A 24 -3.99 -6.64 1.98
CA ASP A 24 -5.24 -6.10 1.48
C ASP A 24 -5.05 -5.46 0.09
N PHE A 25 -6.13 -5.32 -0.65
CA PHE A 25 -6.17 -4.59 -1.91
C PHE A 25 -7.36 -3.65 -1.94
N LYS A 26 -7.11 -2.36 -2.22
CA LYS A 26 -8.16 -1.34 -2.29
C LYS A 26 -8.10 -0.57 -3.60
N ILE A 27 -9.28 -0.25 -4.11
CA ILE A 27 -9.46 0.69 -5.22
C ILE A 27 -10.19 1.90 -4.66
N LYS A 28 -9.66 3.09 -4.94
CA LYS A 28 -10.33 4.36 -4.69
C LYS A 28 -10.39 5.13 -6.01
N GLU A 29 -11.56 5.62 -6.36
CA GLU A 29 -11.79 6.35 -7.60
C GLU A 29 -12.58 7.62 -7.30
N ASP A 30 -12.18 8.72 -7.93
CA ASP A 30 -12.90 9.99 -7.99
C ASP A 30 -12.94 10.50 -9.46
N ASP A 31 -13.49 11.69 -9.69
CA ASP A 31 -13.68 12.23 -11.03
C ASP A 31 -12.37 12.41 -11.83
N CYS A 32 -11.23 12.48 -11.16
CA CYS A 32 -9.93 12.77 -11.76
C CYS A 32 -8.95 11.59 -11.67
N PHE A 33 -9.05 10.77 -10.64
CA PHE A 33 -8.05 9.78 -10.27
C PHE A 33 -8.67 8.42 -9.97
N LYS A 34 -8.03 7.36 -10.46
CA LYS A 34 -8.22 5.99 -9.97
C LYS A 34 -6.93 5.49 -9.33
N THR A 35 -6.98 5.16 -8.05
CA THR A 35 -5.86 4.62 -7.28
C THR A 35 -6.13 3.17 -6.87
N GLU A 36 -5.24 2.28 -7.27
CA GLU A 36 -5.21 0.85 -6.94
C GLU A 36 -4.04 0.60 -5.98
N THR A 37 -4.32 0.11 -4.77
CA THR A 37 -3.32 -0.03 -3.70
C THR A 37 -3.24 -1.46 -3.20
N ILE A 38 -2.06 -2.06 -3.26
CA ILE A 38 -1.70 -3.29 -2.57
C ILE A 38 -1.07 -2.90 -1.24
N TYR A 39 -1.67 -3.33 -0.13
CA TYR A 39 -1.06 -3.29 1.20
C TYR A 39 -0.36 -4.61 1.45
N TYR A 40 0.86 -4.57 1.96
CA TYR A 40 1.66 -5.77 2.15
C TYR A 40 2.50 -5.71 3.42
N GLU A 41 2.88 -6.89 3.90
CA GLU A 41 3.87 -7.08 4.96
C GLU A 41 5.06 -7.87 4.45
N TYR A 42 6.26 -7.50 4.89
CA TYR A 42 7.47 -8.29 4.70
C TYR A 42 8.35 -8.20 5.93
N PHE A 43 8.47 -9.30 6.67
CA PHE A 43 9.19 -9.36 7.94
C PHE A 43 8.70 -8.30 8.93
N ASN A 44 9.48 -7.25 9.20
CA ASN A 44 9.12 -6.14 10.08
C ASN A 44 8.76 -4.85 9.31
N VAL A 45 8.41 -4.96 8.04
CA VAL A 45 8.04 -3.85 7.15
C VAL A 45 6.56 -3.95 6.80
N LEU A 46 5.85 -2.82 6.87
CA LEU A 46 4.52 -2.64 6.29
C LEU A 46 4.61 -1.64 5.14
N GLY A 47 3.99 -1.96 4.01
CA GLY A 47 4.07 -1.13 2.82
C GLY A 47 2.78 -1.03 2.04
N ALA A 48 2.76 -0.06 1.13
CA ALA A 48 1.68 0.22 0.21
C ALA A 48 2.25 0.51 -1.18
N LEU A 49 2.06 -0.43 -2.10
CA LEU A 49 2.33 -0.26 -3.52
C LEU A 49 1.08 0.30 -4.19
N LYS A 50 1.17 1.52 -4.71
CA LYS A 50 0.06 2.30 -5.26
C LYS A 50 0.28 2.56 -6.73
N LYS A 51 -0.69 2.19 -7.56
CA LYS A 51 -0.82 2.66 -8.94
C LYS A 51 -1.93 3.68 -8.98
N THR A 52 -1.67 4.84 -9.56
CA THR A 52 -2.71 5.86 -9.76
C THR A 52 -2.73 6.28 -11.20
N THR A 53 -3.93 6.29 -11.77
CA THR A 53 -4.23 6.66 -13.15
C THR A 53 -4.99 7.97 -13.14
N PHE A 54 -4.49 8.96 -13.89
CA PHE A 54 -5.21 10.19 -14.21
C PHE A 54 -6.25 9.86 -15.28
N LEU A 55 -7.53 9.97 -14.95
CA LEU A 55 -8.62 9.50 -15.81
C LEU A 55 -8.76 10.33 -17.09
N ASN A 56 -8.38 11.61 -17.04
CA ASN A 56 -8.52 12.54 -18.17
C ASN A 56 -7.54 12.31 -19.33
N ASN A 57 -6.36 11.73 -19.06
CA ASN A 57 -5.30 11.56 -20.05
C ASN A 57 -4.62 10.19 -19.99
N GLY A 58 -5.05 9.30 -19.09
CA GLY A 58 -4.51 7.96 -18.91
C GLY A 58 -3.09 7.92 -18.35
N HIS A 59 -2.53 9.04 -17.85
CA HIS A 59 -1.19 9.05 -17.28
C HIS A 59 -1.16 8.23 -15.98
N ILE A 60 -0.15 7.37 -15.84
CA ILE A 60 -0.02 6.46 -14.70
C ILE A 60 1.23 6.82 -13.90
N TYR A 61 1.10 6.90 -12.57
CA TYR A 61 2.25 6.85 -11.67
C TYR A 61 2.13 5.68 -10.71
N ILE A 62 3.27 5.05 -10.42
CA ILE A 62 3.37 3.98 -9.43
C ILE A 62 4.32 4.42 -8.34
N ASN A 63 3.87 4.37 -7.09
CA ASN A 63 4.65 4.69 -5.92
C ASN A 63 4.63 3.50 -4.95
N ASP A 64 5.78 3.24 -4.33
CA ASP A 64 5.99 2.20 -3.36
C ASP A 64 6.48 2.83 -2.06
N ASN A 65 5.63 2.80 -1.03
CA ASN A 65 5.94 3.42 0.26
C ASN A 65 5.93 2.34 1.33
N SER A 66 7.03 2.23 2.06
CA SER A 66 7.16 1.27 3.15
C SER A 66 7.71 1.92 4.41
N LEU A 67 7.33 1.38 5.56
CA LEU A 67 7.77 1.79 6.88
C LEU A 67 8.09 0.56 7.71
N LEU A 68 9.03 0.69 8.65
CA LEU A 68 9.22 -0.32 9.67
C LEU A 68 7.98 -0.35 10.58
N ALA A 69 7.56 -1.55 10.98
CA ALA A 69 6.47 -1.74 11.92
C ALA A 69 6.74 -1.01 13.26
N GLY A 70 8.00 -0.94 13.68
CA GLY A 70 8.42 -0.16 14.85
C GLY A 70 8.19 1.34 14.68
N ASP A 71 8.42 1.91 13.49
CA ASP A 71 8.13 3.32 13.24
C ASP A 71 6.62 3.60 13.27
N ILE A 72 5.82 2.68 12.74
CA ILE A 72 4.35 2.76 12.80
C ILE A 72 3.87 2.75 14.26
N GLN A 73 4.45 1.91 15.11
CA GLN A 73 4.14 1.89 16.53
C GLN A 73 4.42 3.27 17.17
N VAL A 74 5.59 3.85 16.91
CA VAL A 74 5.94 5.19 17.41
C VAL A 74 4.93 6.25 16.93
N PHE A 75 4.48 6.19 15.69
CA PHE A 75 3.45 7.10 15.17
C PHE A 75 2.10 6.91 15.87
N LEU A 76 1.65 5.67 16.06
CA LEU A 76 0.39 5.36 16.72
C LEU A 76 0.39 5.79 18.20
N GLU A 77 1.49 5.56 18.91
CA GLU A 77 1.68 5.99 20.29
C GLU A 77 1.59 7.52 20.42
N LYS A 78 2.22 8.26 19.50
CA LYS A 78 2.17 9.73 19.48
C LYS A 78 0.80 10.27 19.07
N ALA A 79 0.16 9.67 18.06
CA ALA A 79 -1.10 10.16 17.50
C ALA A 79 -2.28 9.93 18.44
N TYR A 80 -2.28 8.80 19.16
CA TYR A 80 -3.41 8.37 19.99
C TYR A 80 -3.09 8.33 21.48
N GLY A 81 -1.89 8.77 21.90
CA GLY A 81 -1.48 8.77 23.31
C GLY A 81 -1.39 7.38 23.93
N LEU A 82 -1.26 6.33 23.12
CA LEU A 82 -1.29 4.92 23.56
C LEU A 82 -0.07 4.51 24.40
N GLY A 83 0.90 5.42 24.62
CA GLY A 83 2.06 5.22 25.47
C GLY A 83 1.87 5.54 26.96
N ASN A 84 0.69 5.94 27.41
CA ASN A 84 0.43 6.32 28.81
C ASN A 84 -0.65 5.45 29.49
N SER A 85 -0.64 4.14 29.28
CA SER A 85 -1.39 3.24 30.17
C SER A 85 -0.70 1.89 30.33
N LEU A 86 -0.09 1.76 31.52
CA LEU A 86 0.43 0.59 32.24
C LEU A 86 1.87 0.15 31.93
#